data_AF-A0A7S2T4S7-F1
#
_entry.id   AF-A0A7S2T4S7-F1
#
_cell.length_a   1.000
_cell.length_b   1.000
_cell.length_c   1.000
_cell.angle_alpha   90.00
_cell.angle_beta   90.00
_cell.angle_gamma   90.00
#
_symmetry.space_group_name_H-M   'P 1'
#
loop_
_entity.id
_entity.type
_entity.pdbx_description
1 polymer ?
#
loop_
_entity_poly.entity_id
_entity_poly.type
_entity_poly.pdbx_seq_one_letter_code
_entity_poly.pdbx_strand_id
1 'polypeptide(L)'
;ENENELGEGDNEELIPEELPEHACRYCGIHNPAAVARCKSTGNWFCNSRAGTSASHMVYHLIKSKNREVVLHKNSPLGETVLECYNCGCRNVFLLGFIRAKSEEICMILCRDPCLQNNAIKDDEDWDLSQWQPIIEDKAFL
;
A
#
# COMPACT_ATOMS: atom_id res chain seq x y z
N GLU A 1 -15.09 -30.98 56.35
CA GLU A 1 -15.36 -31.51 55.00
C GLU A 1 -16.18 -30.43 54.28
N ASN A 2 -15.46 -29.40 53.79
CA ASN A 2 -15.19 -29.08 52.37
C ASN A 2 -16.47 -28.76 51.58
N GLU A 3 -16.72 -27.48 51.27
CA GLU A 3 -16.40 -26.80 49.97
C GLU A 3 -17.36 -27.28 48.85
N ASN A 4 -18.00 -26.52 47.97
CA ASN A 4 -17.86 -25.19 47.38
C ASN A 4 -19.23 -24.89 46.71
N GLU A 5 -19.83 -23.71 46.89
CA GLU A 5 -19.72 -22.54 46.01
C GLU A 5 -20.19 -22.73 44.55
N LEU A 6 -21.17 -21.89 44.20
CA LEU A 6 -21.80 -21.70 42.90
C LEU A 6 -20.75 -21.36 41.83
N GLY A 7 -20.74 -22.12 40.75
CA GLY A 7 -20.08 -21.72 39.50
C GLY A 7 -21.13 -21.59 38.41
N GLU A 8 -21.74 -20.40 38.29
CA GLU A 8 -22.40 -20.00 37.06
C GLU A 8 -21.33 -20.00 35.98
N GLY A 9 -21.41 -20.98 35.07
CA GLY A 9 -20.54 -21.05 33.91
C GLY A 9 -20.96 -19.94 32.95
N ASP A 10 -20.26 -18.81 33.03
CA ASP A 10 -20.26 -17.78 32.00
C ASP A 10 -19.79 -18.45 30.69
N ASN A 11 -20.77 -18.90 29.91
CA ASN A 11 -20.57 -19.33 28.53
C ASN A 11 -20.36 -18.06 27.72
N GLU A 12 -19.16 -17.50 27.82
CA GLU A 12 -18.72 -16.36 27.05
C GLU A 12 -18.60 -16.82 25.59
N GLU A 13 -19.71 -16.69 24.86
CA GLU A 13 -19.75 -16.87 23.42
C GLU A 13 -18.66 -15.97 22.82
N LEU A 14 -17.60 -16.60 22.29
CA LEU A 14 -16.55 -15.93 21.53
C LEU A 14 -17.20 -15.24 20.33
N ILE A 15 -17.57 -13.96 20.49
CA ILE A 15 -17.99 -13.11 19.39
C ILE A 15 -16.83 -13.10 18.41
N PRO A 16 -17.00 -13.60 17.16
CA PRO A 16 -15.93 -13.51 16.18
C PRO A 16 -15.56 -12.04 16.03
N GLU A 17 -14.34 -11.67 16.41
CA GLU A 17 -13.85 -10.31 16.19
C GLU A 17 -13.98 -9.99 14.70
N GLU A 18 -14.92 -9.10 14.36
CA GLU A 18 -15.08 -8.64 12.99
C GLU A 18 -13.80 -7.89 12.60
N LEU A 19 -13.14 -8.39 11.55
CA LEU A 19 -11.95 -7.74 11.02
C LEU A 19 -12.27 -6.31 10.57
N PRO A 20 -11.34 -5.36 10.75
CA PRO A 20 -11.54 -4.00 10.26
C PRO A 20 -11.82 -3.95 8.75
N GLU A 21 -12.55 -2.94 8.29
CA GLU A 21 -12.88 -2.75 6.87
C GLU A 21 -11.64 -2.77 5.95
N HIS A 22 -10.50 -2.30 6.46
CA HIS A 22 -9.23 -2.24 5.76
C HIS A 22 -8.39 -3.53 5.81
N ALA A 23 -8.94 -4.60 6.36
CA ALA A 23 -8.27 -5.90 6.37
C ALA A 23 -8.08 -6.44 4.95
N CYS A 24 -6.91 -7.03 4.71
CA CYS A 24 -6.60 -7.66 3.44
C CYS A 24 -7.61 -8.77 3.12
N ARG A 25 -8.26 -8.66 1.96
CA ARG A 25 -9.27 -9.64 1.51
C ARG A 25 -8.75 -11.06 1.31
N TYR A 26 -7.43 -11.27 1.28
CA TYR A 26 -6.83 -12.60 1.08
C TYR A 26 -6.34 -13.25 2.38
N CYS A 27 -5.87 -12.47 3.36
CA CYS A 27 -5.27 -13.06 4.57
C CYS A 27 -5.60 -12.34 5.88
N GLY A 28 -6.43 -11.30 5.87
CA GLY A 28 -6.88 -10.61 7.08
C GLY A 28 -5.86 -9.65 7.72
N ILE A 29 -4.63 -9.54 7.21
CA ILE A 29 -3.66 -8.52 7.66
C ILE A 29 -4.30 -7.13 7.57
N HIS A 30 -4.28 -6.38 8.67
CA HIS A 30 -4.98 -5.09 8.80
C HIS A 30 -4.12 -4.03 9.51
N ASN A 31 -2.80 -4.16 9.51
CA ASN A 31 -1.96 -3.03 9.95
C ASN A 31 -2.08 -1.90 8.90
N PRO A 32 -2.49 -0.66 9.27
CA PRO A 32 -2.58 0.49 8.38
C PRO A 32 -1.36 0.75 7.49
N ALA A 33 -0.16 0.49 7.99
CA ALA A 33 1.08 0.67 7.24
C ALA A 33 1.37 -0.47 6.25
N ALA A 34 0.67 -1.60 6.37
CA ALA A 34 0.90 -2.80 5.56
C ALA A 34 -0.18 -3.04 4.51
N VAL A 35 -1.23 -2.21 4.45
CA VAL A 35 -2.37 -2.37 3.55
C VAL A 35 -2.58 -1.12 2.69
N ALA A 36 -3.08 -1.35 1.48
CA ALA A 36 -3.55 -0.30 0.60
C ALA A 36 -4.88 -0.71 -0.05
N ARG A 37 -5.62 0.27 -0.56
CA ARG A 37 -6.91 0.07 -1.21
C ARG A 37 -6.77 0.13 -2.73
N CYS A 38 -7.32 -0.87 -3.43
CA CYS A 38 -7.50 -0.77 -4.87
C CYS A 38 -8.65 0.19 -5.16
N LYS A 39 -8.38 1.29 -5.85
CA LYS A 39 -9.37 2.35 -6.05
C LYS A 39 -10.59 1.89 -6.85
N SER A 40 -10.39 1.04 -7.87
CA SER A 40 -11.48 0.54 -8.73
C SER A 40 -12.44 -0.41 -8.00
N THR A 41 -11.94 -1.20 -7.04
CA THR A 41 -12.76 -2.22 -6.36
C THR A 41 -13.17 -1.83 -4.95
N GLY A 42 -12.52 -0.82 -4.36
CA GLY A 42 -12.71 -0.44 -2.96
C GLY A 42 -12.10 -1.42 -1.95
N ASN A 43 -11.56 -2.55 -2.40
CA ASN A 43 -11.04 -3.60 -1.54
C ASN A 43 -9.61 -3.33 -1.09
N TRP A 44 -9.28 -3.82 0.11
CA TRP A 44 -7.97 -3.67 0.73
C TRP A 44 -7.12 -4.93 0.57
N PHE A 45 -5.83 -4.72 0.36
CA PHE A 45 -4.85 -5.79 0.21
C PHE A 45 -3.54 -5.41 0.89
N CYS A 46 -2.91 -6.39 1.53
CA CYS A 46 -1.62 -6.19 2.16
C CYS A 46 -0.46 -6.26 1.14
N ASN A 47 0.70 -5.81 1.57
CA ASN A 47 1.94 -5.90 0.78
C ASN A 47 2.77 -7.18 1.05
N SER A 48 2.22 -8.17 1.77
CA SER A 48 2.88 -9.47 2.00
C SER A 48 2.64 -10.44 0.85
N ARG A 49 3.57 -11.39 0.64
CA ARG A 49 3.50 -12.47 -0.36
C ARG A 49 2.98 -13.80 0.20
N ALA A 50 2.34 -13.79 1.37
CA ALA A 50 1.90 -15.01 2.05
C ALA A 50 1.09 -15.93 1.10
N GLY A 51 1.71 -17.04 0.66
CA GLY A 51 1.07 -18.02 -0.23
C GLY A 51 0.99 -17.64 -1.72
N THR A 52 1.60 -16.54 -2.16
CA THR A 52 1.55 -16.08 -3.57
C THR A 52 2.93 -15.64 -4.09
N SER A 53 3.09 -15.59 -5.41
CA SER A 53 4.38 -15.22 -6.04
C SER A 53 4.64 -13.70 -6.12
N ALA A 54 3.72 -12.88 -5.60
CA ALA A 54 3.71 -11.41 -5.61
C ALA A 54 3.00 -10.93 -4.33
N SER A 55 3.12 -9.66 -3.95
CA SER A 55 2.32 -9.19 -2.82
C SER A 55 0.83 -9.28 -3.12
N HIS A 56 -0.01 -9.42 -2.10
CA HIS A 56 -1.46 -9.52 -2.30
C HIS A 56 -2.04 -8.32 -3.07
N MET A 57 -1.54 -7.10 -2.83
CA MET A 57 -1.91 -5.94 -3.62
C MET A 57 -1.48 -6.08 -5.10
N VAL A 58 -0.21 -6.37 -5.37
CA VAL A 58 0.29 -6.49 -6.76
C VAL A 58 -0.40 -7.63 -7.51
N TYR A 59 -0.57 -8.78 -6.85
CA TYR A 59 -1.30 -9.93 -7.39
C TYR A 59 -2.73 -9.54 -7.77
N HIS A 60 -3.44 -8.84 -6.88
CA HIS A 60 -4.79 -8.36 -7.15
C HIS A 60 -4.83 -7.42 -8.35
N LEU A 61 -3.95 -6.42 -8.41
CA LEU A 61 -3.90 -5.43 -9.51
C LEU A 61 -3.66 -6.10 -10.87
N ILE A 62 -2.79 -7.10 -10.93
CA ILE A 62 -2.53 -7.87 -12.16
C ILE A 62 -3.78 -8.65 -12.57
N LYS A 63 -4.36 -9.44 -11.65
CA LYS A 63 -5.53 -10.30 -11.94
C LYS A 63 -6.77 -9.50 -12.33
N SER A 64 -7.02 -8.39 -11.66
CA SER A 64 -8.18 -7.51 -11.90
C SER A 64 -7.96 -6.48 -13.00
N LYS A 65 -6.75 -6.41 -13.57
CA LYS A 65 -6.35 -5.39 -14.56
C LYS A 65 -6.49 -3.94 -14.05
N ASN A 66 -6.47 -3.75 -12.73
CA ASN A 66 -6.50 -2.44 -12.10
C ASN A 66 -5.10 -1.82 -11.96
N ARG A 67 -5.06 -0.50 -11.78
CA ARG A 67 -3.80 0.27 -11.86
C ARG A 67 -3.64 1.32 -10.75
N GLU A 68 -4.70 1.65 -10.01
CA GLU A 68 -4.69 2.76 -9.05
C GLU A 68 -4.82 2.26 -7.60
N VAL A 69 -4.03 2.85 -6.72
CA VAL A 69 -3.94 2.50 -5.29
C VAL A 69 -4.07 3.74 -4.43
N VAL A 70 -4.74 3.57 -3.28
CA VAL A 70 -4.87 4.58 -2.22
C VAL A 70 -4.27 4.02 -0.93
N LEU A 71 -3.39 4.78 -0.28
CA LEU A 71 -2.82 4.42 1.02
C LEU A 71 -3.84 4.63 2.15
N HIS A 72 -3.65 3.93 3.26
CA HIS A 72 -4.50 4.10 4.43
C HIS A 72 -4.28 5.47 5.10
N LYS A 73 -5.36 6.08 5.63
CA LYS A 73 -5.30 7.38 6.35
C LYS A 73 -4.31 7.45 7.50
N ASN A 74 -4.11 6.31 8.18
CA ASN A 74 -3.15 6.16 9.29
C ASN A 74 -1.81 5.53 8.82
N SER A 75 -1.54 5.49 7.51
CA SER A 75 -0.22 5.09 7.00
C SER A 75 0.81 6.20 7.26
N PRO A 76 2.13 5.91 7.21
CA PRO A 76 3.16 6.93 7.35
C PRO A 76 3.05 8.11 6.36
N LEU A 77 2.41 7.89 5.21
CA LEU A 77 2.18 8.90 4.16
C LEU A 77 0.73 9.42 4.13
N GLY A 78 -0.08 9.10 5.14
CA GLY A 78 -1.49 9.47 5.20
C GLY A 78 -2.35 8.83 4.09
N GLU A 79 -3.57 9.35 3.93
CA GLU A 79 -4.46 8.93 2.83
C GLU A 79 -4.02 9.59 1.53
N THR A 80 -3.25 8.86 0.73
CA THR A 80 -2.66 9.38 -0.50
C THR A 80 -2.99 8.47 -1.68
N VAL A 81 -3.43 9.07 -2.78
CA VAL A 81 -3.52 8.40 -4.08
C VAL A 81 -2.13 8.44 -4.73
N LEU A 82 -1.59 7.29 -5.10
CA LEU A 82 -0.29 7.25 -5.76
C LEU A 82 -0.42 7.74 -7.20
N GLU A 83 0.17 8.90 -7.50
CA GLU A 83 0.11 9.53 -8.82
C GLU A 83 1.40 10.26 -9.18
N CYS A 84 1.64 10.38 -10.48
CA CYS A 84 2.76 11.13 -11.03
C CYS A 84 2.56 12.62 -10.79
N TYR A 85 3.54 13.27 -10.16
CA TYR A 85 3.55 14.70 -9.91
C TYR A 85 3.40 15.54 -11.19
N ASN A 86 4.03 15.11 -12.29
CA ASN A 86 4.05 15.87 -13.54
C ASN A 86 2.76 15.78 -14.37
N CYS A 87 2.10 14.62 -14.42
CA CYS A 87 0.98 14.38 -15.34
C CYS A 87 -0.30 13.83 -14.68
N GLY A 88 -0.28 13.57 -13.37
CA GLY A 88 -1.40 12.97 -12.64
C GLY A 88 -1.69 11.51 -13.01
N CYS A 89 -0.83 10.84 -13.77
CA CYS A 89 -0.99 9.43 -14.10
C CYS A 89 -0.97 8.58 -12.81
N ARG A 90 -1.96 7.71 -12.65
CA ARG A 90 -2.17 6.87 -11.45
C ARG A 90 -1.81 5.40 -11.66
N ASN A 91 -1.21 5.07 -12.79
CA ASN A 91 -0.83 3.69 -13.08
C ASN A 91 0.44 3.33 -12.31
N VAL A 92 0.28 2.65 -11.16
CA VAL A 92 1.37 2.29 -10.25
C VAL A 92 2.49 1.47 -10.90
N PHE A 93 2.23 0.78 -12.01
CA PHE A 93 3.25 0.02 -12.75
C PHE A 93 4.17 0.90 -13.62
N LEU A 94 3.81 2.16 -13.83
CA LEU A 94 4.64 3.15 -14.54
C LEU A 94 5.33 4.12 -13.59
N LEU A 95 4.91 4.15 -12.32
CA LEU A 95 5.40 5.07 -11.33
C LEU A 95 6.71 4.58 -10.71
N GLY A 96 7.54 5.55 -10.36
CA GLY A 96 8.68 5.39 -9.49
C GLY A 96 8.87 6.64 -8.66
N PHE A 97 9.77 6.57 -7.69
CA PHE A 97 10.11 7.71 -6.85
C PHE A 97 11.55 8.13 -7.07
N ILE A 98 11.83 9.38 -6.72
CA ILE A 98 13.15 9.99 -6.67
C ILE A 98 13.26 10.62 -5.29
N ARG A 99 14.35 10.33 -4.57
CA ARG A 99 14.62 10.96 -3.27
C ARG A 99 15.37 12.27 -3.50
N ALA A 100 14.99 13.30 -2.76
CA ALA A 100 15.77 14.52 -2.68
C ALA A 100 17.10 14.25 -1.98
N LYS A 101 18.12 15.07 -2.26
CA LYS A 101 19.44 14.97 -1.60
C LYS A 101 19.38 15.12 -0.07
N SER A 102 18.35 15.78 0.45
CA SER A 102 18.10 15.93 1.89
C SER A 102 17.40 14.73 2.54
N GLU A 103 17.14 13.62 1.82
CA GLU A 103 16.51 12.35 2.27
C GLU A 103 15.09 12.46 2.87
N GLU A 104 14.57 13.65 3.16
CA GLU A 104 13.25 13.84 3.79
C GLU A 104 12.09 13.92 2.78
N ILE A 105 12.38 14.20 1.51
CA ILE A 105 11.34 14.43 0.49
C ILE A 105 11.51 13.43 -0.66
N CYS A 106 10.40 12.83 -1.08
CA CYS A 106 10.32 11.97 -2.25
C CYS A 106 9.32 12.52 -3.27
N MET A 107 9.64 12.47 -4.55
CA MET A 107 8.74 12.79 -5.65
C MET A 107 8.37 11.53 -6.42
N ILE A 108 7.10 11.37 -6.81
CA ILE A 108 6.64 10.27 -7.67
C ILE A 108 6.53 10.75 -9.12
N LEU A 109 7.16 10.04 -10.06
CA LEU A 109 7.11 10.31 -11.51
C LEU A 109 6.92 9.04 -12.34
N CYS A 110 6.29 9.19 -13.51
CA CYS A 110 6.31 8.14 -14.53
C CYS A 110 7.73 7.96 -15.09
N ARG A 111 8.11 6.72 -15.38
CA ARG A 111 9.38 6.40 -16.07
C ARG A 111 9.50 7.06 -17.45
N ASP A 112 8.39 7.13 -18.18
CA ASP A 112 8.30 7.70 -19.53
C ASP A 112 6.89 8.30 -19.69
N PRO A 113 6.72 9.53 -20.22
CA PRO A 113 7.75 10.50 -20.64
C PRO A 113 8.20 11.44 -19.53
N CYS A 114 7.63 11.32 -18.32
CA CYS A 114 7.78 12.36 -17.29
C CYS A 114 9.22 12.47 -16.78
N LEU A 115 9.92 11.36 -16.56
CA LEU A 115 11.33 11.36 -16.16
C LEU A 115 12.25 12.01 -17.21
N GLN A 116 11.84 12.03 -18.48
CA GLN A 116 12.61 12.62 -19.56
C GLN A 116 12.29 14.10 -19.77
N ASN A 117 11.25 14.64 -19.11
CA ASN A 117 10.83 16.02 -19.26
C ASN A 117 11.90 16.99 -18.73
N ASN A 118 12.38 17.90 -19.59
CA ASN A 118 13.45 18.83 -19.23
C ASN A 118 13.01 19.85 -18.17
N ALA A 119 11.71 20.13 -18.01
CA ALA A 119 11.23 21.09 -17.01
C ALA A 119 11.56 20.71 -15.55
N ILE A 120 11.80 19.42 -15.27
CA ILE A 120 12.16 18.92 -13.93
C ILE A 120 13.70 18.75 -13.82
N LYS A 121 14.40 18.61 -14.95
CA LYS A 121 15.86 18.40 -14.97
C LYS A 121 16.67 19.60 -14.52
N ASP A 122 16.11 20.80 -14.66
CA ASP A 122 16.80 22.04 -14.33
C ASP A 122 16.74 22.37 -12.82
N ASP A 123 16.09 21.53 -12.02
CA ASP A 123 16.02 21.64 -10.56
C ASP A 123 17.14 20.82 -9.90
N GLU A 124 18.13 21.50 -9.30
CA GLU A 124 19.31 20.88 -8.69
C GLU A 124 18.99 19.97 -7.50
N ASP A 125 17.79 20.04 -6.93
CA ASP A 125 17.37 19.22 -5.80
C ASP A 125 17.07 17.76 -6.19
N TRP A 126 16.83 17.49 -7.48
CA TRP A 126 16.40 16.17 -7.98
C TRP A 126 17.44 15.51 -8.88
N ASP A 127 18.08 14.45 -8.39
CA ASP A 127 18.87 13.57 -9.24
C ASP A 127 17.95 12.54 -9.93
N LEU A 128 17.52 12.85 -11.16
CA LEU A 128 16.63 11.98 -11.93
C LEU A 128 17.24 10.60 -12.25
N SER A 129 18.56 10.43 -12.13
CA SER A 129 19.20 9.12 -12.30
C SER A 129 18.86 8.14 -11.17
N GLN A 130 18.44 8.65 -10.01
CA GLN A 130 18.02 7.87 -8.83
C GLN A 130 16.57 7.37 -8.90
N TRP A 131 15.90 7.49 -10.06
CA TRP A 131 14.55 6.97 -10.21
C TRP A 131 14.51 5.47 -9.93
N GLN A 132 13.62 5.07 -9.02
CA GLN A 132 13.37 3.68 -8.67
C GLN A 132 11.88 3.36 -8.78
N PRO A 133 11.49 2.21 -9.35
CA PRO A 133 10.08 1.86 -9.47
C PRO A 133 9.45 1.71 -8.08
N ILE A 134 8.21 2.15 -7.88
CA ILE A 134 7.53 1.96 -6.59
C ILE A 134 7.14 0.49 -6.34
N ILE A 135 7.19 -0.34 -7.38
CA ILE A 135 7.00 -1.78 -7.31
C ILE A 135 8.31 -2.46 -7.72
N GLU A 136 8.93 -3.16 -6.77
CA GLU A 136 10.12 -3.96 -6.98
C GLU A 136 9.88 -5.39 -6.50
N ASP A 137 10.43 -6.36 -7.25
CA ASP A 137 10.23 -7.79 -6.99
C ASP A 137 8.74 -8.16 -6.74
N LYS A 138 7.82 -7.55 -7.50
CA LYS A 138 6.37 -7.81 -7.41
C LYS A 138 5.75 -7.46 -6.04
N ALA A 139 6.35 -6.52 -5.29
CA ALA A 139 5.77 -5.90 -4.10
C ALA A 139 5.99 -4.38 -4.13
N PHE A 140 5.23 -3.61 -3.35
CA PHE A 140 5.55 -2.20 -3.12
C PHE A 140 6.77 -2.07 -2.21
N LEU A 141 7.55 -1.01 -2.37
CA LEU A 141 8.69 -0.68 -1.50
C LEU A 141 8.27 -0.17 -0.13
#